data_AF-A0A658NN60-F1
#
_entry.id   AF-A0A658NN60-F1
#
_cell.length_a   1.000
_cell.length_b   1.000
_cell.length_c   1.000
_cell.angle_alpha   90.00
_cell.angle_beta   90.00
_cell.angle_gamma   90.00
#
_symmetry.space_group_name_H-M   'P 1'
#
loop_
_entity.id
_entity.type
_entity.pdbx_description
1 polymer ?
#
loop_
_entity_poly.entity_id
_entity_poly.type
_entity_poly.pdbx_seq_one_letter_code
_entity_poly.pdbx_strand_id
1 'polypeptide(L)'
;EGERFFPSIKRALGAKERRRKASSAFLCAPINALDQGVYRQAIPLKTLRNHGDFGIGTFDDLEGDLVMLDGRGFQLLSDGRVKEVNPEAMT
;
A
#
# COMPACT_ATOMS: atom_id res chain seq x y z
N GLU A 1 -41.59 -31.48 24.51
CA GLU A 1 -40.89 -31.84 23.25
C GLU A 1 -40.73 -30.58 22.42
N GLY A 2 -39.51 -30.10 22.17
CA GLY A 2 -39.34 -28.81 21.49
C GLY A 2 -37.93 -28.45 21.03
N GLU A 3 -36.98 -29.39 21.02
CA GLU A 3 -35.58 -29.10 20.69
C GLU A 3 -34.99 -30.05 19.63
N ARG A 4 -35.70 -30.31 18.54
CA ARG A 4 -35.11 -31.00 17.39
C ARG A 4 -35.66 -30.47 16.07
N PHE A 5 -35.12 -29.35 15.60
CA PHE A 5 -35.25 -28.80 14.23
C PHE A 5 -34.35 -27.54 14.25
N PHE A 6 -33.23 -27.35 13.56
CA PHE A 6 -32.60 -27.95 12.38
C PHE A 6 -31.07 -27.73 12.47
N PRO A 7 -30.22 -28.77 12.48
CA PRO A 7 -28.76 -28.61 12.46
C PRO A 7 -28.22 -27.94 11.19
N SER A 8 -28.94 -28.09 10.07
CA SER A 8 -28.56 -27.58 8.75
C SER A 8 -28.60 -26.05 8.66
N ILE A 9 -29.53 -25.39 9.35
CA ILE A 9 -29.63 -23.93 9.37
C ILE A 9 -28.49 -23.30 10.20
N LYS A 10 -28.07 -23.93 11.31
CA LYS A 10 -26.90 -23.48 12.09
C LYS A 10 -25.59 -23.61 11.31
N ARG A 11 -25.46 -24.58 10.40
CA ARG A 11 -24.29 -24.71 9.50
C ARG A 11 -24.26 -23.62 8.42
N ALA A 12 -25.41 -23.28 7.86
CA ALA A 12 -25.54 -22.19 6.88
C ALA A 12 -25.33 -20.81 7.51
N LEU A 13 -25.84 -20.58 8.73
CA LEU A 13 -25.64 -19.33 9.49
C LEU A 13 -24.27 -19.25 10.18
N GLY A 14 -23.63 -20.39 10.45
CA GLY A 14 -22.31 -20.49 11.09
C GLY A 14 -21.13 -20.38 10.12
N ALA A 15 -21.39 -20.49 8.82
CA ALA A 15 -20.43 -20.13 7.78
C ALA A 15 -20.37 -18.60 7.70
N LYS A 16 -19.78 -17.97 8.72
CA LYS A 16 -19.33 -16.59 8.67
C LYS A 16 -18.34 -16.52 7.51
N GLU A 17 -18.82 -16.11 6.34
CA GLU A 17 -17.95 -15.81 5.20
C GLU A 17 -16.84 -14.94 5.76
N ARG A 18 -15.61 -15.47 5.78
CA ARG A 18 -14.45 -14.64 6.03
C ARG A 18 -14.37 -13.72 4.83
N ARG A 19 -15.03 -12.58 4.93
CA ARG A 19 -14.92 -11.50 3.95
C ARG A 19 -13.45 -11.16 3.92
N ARG A 20 -12.75 -11.68 2.90
CA ARG A 20 -11.34 -11.40 2.68
C ARG A 20 -11.26 -9.88 2.59
N LYS A 21 -10.51 -9.25 3.49
CA LYS A 21 -10.33 -7.79 3.49
C LYS A 21 -9.97 -7.41 2.05
N ALA A 22 -10.80 -6.56 1.43
CA ALA A 22 -10.61 -6.22 0.03
C ALA A 22 -9.20 -5.66 -0.14
N SER A 23 -8.46 -6.16 -1.13
CA SER A 23 -7.17 -5.59 -1.49
C SER A 23 -7.41 -4.19 -2.05
N SER A 24 -6.70 -3.21 -1.50
CA SER A 24 -6.78 -1.81 -1.91
C SER A 24 -5.40 -1.32 -2.33
N ALA A 25 -5.33 -0.52 -3.40
CA ALA A 25 -4.16 0.28 -3.72
C ALA A 25 -4.34 1.69 -3.15
N PHE A 26 -3.24 2.31 -2.71
CA PHE A 26 -3.20 3.70 -2.28
C PHE A 26 -2.33 4.49 -3.26
N LEU A 27 -2.78 5.69 -3.63
CA LEU A 27 -2.05 6.60 -4.51
C LEU A 27 -1.95 7.97 -3.84
N CYS A 28 -0.74 8.53 -3.75
CA CYS A 28 -0.51 9.89 -3.29
C CYS A 28 -0.94 10.93 -4.33
N ALA A 29 -0.68 10.61 -5.60
CA ALA A 29 -0.93 11.46 -6.74
C ALA A 29 -1.37 10.57 -7.93
N PRO A 30 -2.28 11.04 -8.77
CA PRO A 30 -2.58 10.38 -10.03
C PRO A 30 -1.43 10.62 -11.03
N ILE A 31 -1.19 9.66 -11.94
CA ILE A 31 -0.07 9.70 -12.91
C ILE A 31 -0.09 10.95 -13.81
N ASN A 32 -1.27 11.51 -14.09
CA ASN A 32 -1.39 12.73 -14.89
C ASN A 32 -0.85 13.97 -14.17
N ALA A 33 -0.75 13.97 -12.84
CA ALA A 33 -0.10 15.06 -12.12
C ALA A 33 1.41 15.11 -12.42
N LEU A 34 2.06 13.94 -12.54
CA LEU A 34 3.46 13.83 -12.93
C LEU A 34 3.67 14.28 -14.38
N ASP A 35 2.77 13.91 -15.29
CA ASP A 35 2.80 14.37 -16.69
C ASP A 35 2.71 15.90 -16.80
N GLN A 36 1.98 16.55 -15.88
CA GLN A 36 1.83 18.00 -15.80
C GLN A 36 2.98 18.71 -15.06
N GLY A 37 4.02 17.99 -14.63
CA GLY A 37 5.19 18.58 -13.95
C GLY A 37 5.04 18.77 -12.45
N VAL A 38 4.04 18.16 -11.80
CA VAL A 38 3.86 18.22 -10.35
C VAL A 38 4.79 17.19 -9.69
N TYR A 39 6.06 17.55 -9.49
CA TYR A 39 7.10 16.66 -8.94
C TYR A 39 7.35 16.81 -7.45
N ARG A 40 6.54 17.61 -6.75
CA ARG A 40 6.61 17.76 -5.31
C ARG A 40 5.23 17.65 -4.68
N GLN A 41 5.08 16.64 -3.86
CA GLN A 41 4.00 16.50 -2.91
C GLN A 41 4.62 15.91 -1.67
N ALA A 42 5.38 16.71 -0.91
CA ALA A 42 6.21 16.31 0.23
C ALA A 42 5.49 15.40 1.26
N ILE A 43 5.33 14.12 0.90
CA ILE A 43 4.68 13.08 1.67
C ILE A 43 5.82 12.23 2.22
N PRO A 44 6.02 12.21 3.54
CA PRO A 44 7.03 11.35 4.13
C PRO A 44 6.74 9.89 3.83
N LEU A 45 7.77 9.10 3.53
CA LEU A 45 7.67 7.65 3.33
C LEU A 45 6.94 6.95 4.49
N LYS A 46 7.14 7.40 5.74
CA LYS A 46 6.42 6.87 6.91
C LYS A 46 4.90 6.97 6.79
N THR A 47 4.38 7.94 6.05
CA THR A 47 2.94 8.11 5.82
C THR A 47 2.42 6.99 4.91
N LEU A 48 3.20 6.60 3.88
CA LEU A 48 2.84 5.50 2.97
C LEU A 48 2.69 4.17 3.70
N ARG A 49 3.51 3.96 4.74
CA ARG A 49 3.47 2.75 5.58
C ARG A 49 2.14 2.56 6.33
N ASN A 50 1.34 3.62 6.49
CA ASN A 50 0.00 3.52 7.04
C ASN A 50 -0.99 2.87 6.05
N HIS A 51 -0.63 2.82 4.76
CA HIS A 51 -1.48 2.32 3.69
C HIS A 51 -1.04 0.95 3.15
N GLY A 52 0.17 0.51 3.45
CA GLY A 52 0.70 -0.80 3.07
C GLY A 52 2.21 -0.91 3.31
N ASP A 53 2.74 -2.10 3.07
CA ASP A 53 4.16 -2.45 3.23
C ASP A 53 4.85 -2.77 1.89
N PHE A 54 4.11 -2.69 0.77
CA PHE A 54 4.59 -2.93 -0.58
C PHE A 54 4.13 -1.81 -1.52
N GLY A 55 5.02 -1.33 -2.39
CA GLY A 55 4.67 -0.29 -3.36
C GLY A 55 5.85 0.17 -4.23
N ILE A 56 5.52 1.05 -5.18
CA ILE A 56 6.47 1.71 -6.08
C ILE A 56 6.13 3.20 -6.19
N GLY A 57 7.10 4.02 -6.60
CA GLY A 57 6.91 5.45 -6.81
C GLY A 57 8.20 6.14 -7.22
N THR A 58 8.28 7.43 -6.93
CA THR A 58 9.47 8.27 -7.11
C THR A 58 9.69 9.10 -5.84
N PHE A 59 10.82 9.79 -5.74
CA PHE A 59 11.05 10.84 -4.76
C PHE A 59 10.73 12.22 -5.35
N ASP A 60 10.66 13.22 -4.48
CA ASP A 60 10.58 14.63 -4.87
C ASP A 60 11.65 14.95 -5.96
N ASP A 61 11.29 15.83 -6.89
CA ASP A 61 12.13 16.25 -8.02
C ASP A 61 12.52 15.10 -8.98
N LEU A 62 11.81 13.96 -8.93
CA LEU A 62 12.11 12.75 -9.70
C LEU A 62 13.51 12.18 -9.43
N GLU A 63 14.00 12.35 -8.20
CA GLU A 63 15.31 11.84 -7.78
C GLU A 63 15.28 10.31 -7.57
N GLY A 64 15.19 9.56 -8.66
CA GLY A 64 15.22 8.10 -8.65
C GLY A 64 13.90 7.44 -8.24
N ASP A 65 13.87 6.12 -8.38
CA ASP A 65 12.66 5.32 -8.17
C ASP A 65 12.57 4.83 -6.73
N LEU A 66 11.37 4.89 -6.17
CA LEU A 66 11.03 4.27 -4.89
C LEU A 66 10.56 2.83 -5.13
N VAL A 67 11.17 1.90 -4.39
CA VAL A 67 10.63 0.56 -4.15
C VAL A 67 10.41 0.39 -2.66
N MET A 68 9.18 0.09 -2.23
CA MET A 68 8.87 -0.27 -0.86
C MET A 68 8.64 -1.78 -0.75
N LEU A 69 9.43 -2.44 0.10
CA LEU A 69 9.36 -3.88 0.34
C LEU A 69 9.46 -4.14 1.86
N ASP A 70 8.51 -4.92 2.39
CA ASP A 70 8.38 -5.21 3.82
C ASP A 70 8.39 -3.93 4.69
N GLY A 71 7.78 -2.85 4.17
CA GLY A 71 7.70 -1.55 4.82
C GLY A 71 9.00 -0.76 4.87
N ARG A 72 10.05 -1.22 4.18
CA ARG A 72 11.34 -0.52 4.01
C ARG A 72 11.38 0.12 2.64
N GLY A 73 11.85 1.36 2.56
CA GLY A 73 11.98 2.08 1.30
C GLY A 73 13.39 1.97 0.73
N PHE A 74 13.48 1.77 -0.57
CA PHE A 74 14.72 1.73 -1.34
C PHE A 74 14.63 2.72 -2.49
N GLN A 75 15.68 3.54 -2.65
CA GLN A 75 15.85 4.46 -3.76
C GLN A 75 16.81 3.87 -4.77
N LEU A 76 16.32 3.67 -5.99
CA LEU A 76 17.10 3.23 -7.14
C LEU A 76 17.52 4.50 -7.90
N LEU A 77 18.82 4.77 -7.93
CA LEU A 77 19.38 5.95 -8.59
C LEU A 77 19.71 5.64 -10.05
N SER A 78 19.74 6.69 -10.87
CA SER A 78 20.05 6.60 -12.31
C SER A 78 21.45 6.04 -12.62
N ASP A 79 22.36 6.09 -11.65
CA ASP A 79 23.70 5.49 -11.76
C ASP A 79 23.76 4.02 -11.32
N GLY A 80 22.60 3.39 -11.10
CA GLY A 80 22.48 1.97 -10.76
C GLY A 80 22.71 1.65 -9.29
N ARG A 81 23.00 2.64 -8.43
CA ARG A 81 23.11 2.43 -6.99
C ARG A 81 21.72 2.30 -6.35
N VAL A 82 21.64 1.45 -5.34
CA VAL A 82 20.45 1.30 -4.49
C VAL A 82 20.78 1.75 -3.08
N LYS A 83 19.93 2.59 -2.49
CA LYS A 83 20.08 3.06 -1.12
C LYS A 83 18.80 2.78 -0.33
N GLU A 84 18.92 2.27 0.89
CA GLU A 84 17.79 2.29 1.82
C GLU A 84 17.57 3.72 2.30
N VAL A 85 16.31 4.17 2.26
CA VAL A 85 15.95 5.55 2.60
C VAL A 85 15.39 5.68 4.01
N ASN A 86 15.67 6.82 4.63
CA ASN A 86 15.10 7.18 5.91
C ASN A 86 13.56 7.29 5.80
N PRO A 87 12.77 6.82 6.78
CA PRO A 87 11.32 7.00 6.80
C PRO A 87 10.82 8.45 6.69
N GLU A 88 11.66 9.43 6.95
CA GLU A 88 11.39 10.86 6.81
C GLU A 88 11.66 11.42 5.40
N ALA A 89 12.18 10.60 4.46
CA ALA A 89 12.37 11.00 3.07
C ALA A 89 11.03 11.34 2.41
N MET A 90 11.03 12.39 1.57
CA MET A 90 9.84 12.88 0.87
C MET A 90 9.68 12.18 -0.47
N THR A 91 8.47 11.65 -0.70
CA THR A 91 8.04 10.96 -1.91
C THR A 91 7.01 11.77 -2.66
#